data_AF-A0A961V6I4-F1
#
_entry.id   AF-A0A961V6I4-F1
#
_cell.length_a   1.000
_cell.length_b   1.000
_cell.length_c   1.000
_cell.angle_alpha   90.00
_cell.angle_beta   90.00
_cell.angle_gamma   90.00
#
_symmetry.space_group_name_H-M   'P 1'
#
loop_
_entity.id
_entity.type
_entity.pdbx_description
1 polymer ?
#
loop_
_entity_poly.entity_id
_entity_poly.type
_entity_poly.pdbx_seq_one_letter_code
_entity_poly.pdbx_strand_id
1 'polypeptide(L)'
;MATDDLTFLRELEKKVRWLSTWTVHNANHLRDNTDGLKVGGHQASSASLSTIMTALYFSVLRPEDRVAVKPHASPNFHAIQYLLGQQTREKLETFRGYHGAQSYPSRTKDVDDVDFSTGSVGLGVAQTLFASLVQDYVRAHGWGKERPEGRMVALVGDAELDEGNVFEA
;
A
#
# COMPACT_ATOMS: atom_id res chain seq x y z
N MET A 1 17.23 8.62 -14.66
CA MET A 1 17.22 7.20 -14.27
C MET A 1 18.06 6.46 -15.30
N ALA A 2 19.10 5.74 -14.88
CA ALA A 2 19.97 5.03 -15.81
C ALA A 2 19.23 3.83 -16.42
N THR A 3 19.69 3.32 -17.57
CA THR A 3 19.09 2.14 -18.22
C THR A 3 19.09 0.91 -17.31
N ASP A 4 20.11 0.78 -16.47
CA ASP A 4 20.25 -0.33 -15.52
C ASP A 4 19.21 -0.24 -14.38
N ASP A 5 18.93 0.96 -13.88
CA ASP A 5 17.89 1.19 -12.86
C ASP A 5 16.52 0.70 -13.33
N LEU A 6 16.15 1.01 -14.58
CA LEU A 6 14.90 0.56 -15.18
C LEU A 6 14.85 -0.98 -15.32
N THR A 7 16.00 -1.61 -15.55
CA THR A 7 16.10 -3.07 -15.62
C THR A 7 15.88 -3.68 -14.23
N PHE A 8 16.50 -3.14 -13.19
CA PHE A 8 16.26 -3.60 -11.81
C PHE A 8 14.82 -3.38 -11.36
N LEU A 9 14.22 -2.23 -11.67
CA LEU A 9 12.82 -1.97 -11.35
C LEU A 9 11.88 -2.96 -12.04
N ARG A 10 12.15 -3.35 -13.28
CA ARG A 10 11.35 -4.39 -13.98
C ARG A 10 11.45 -5.76 -13.29
N GLU A 11 12.62 -6.14 -12.80
CA GLU A 11 12.79 -7.40 -12.07
C GLU A 11 12.10 -7.36 -10.69
N LEU A 12 12.19 -6.23 -9.99
CA LEU A 12 11.44 -6.00 -8.75
C LEU A 12 9.94 -6.07 -9.01
N GLU A 13 9.44 -5.42 -10.07
CA GLU A 13 8.02 -5.45 -10.43
C GLU A 13 7.53 -6.89 -10.68
N LYS A 14 8.30 -7.70 -11.43
CA LYS A 14 7.98 -9.12 -11.65
C LYS A 14 7.88 -9.86 -10.32
N LYS A 15 8.83 -9.62 -9.40
CA LYS A 15 8.85 -10.27 -8.09
C LYS A 15 7.67 -9.84 -7.21
N VAL A 16 7.36 -8.55 -7.15
CA VAL A 16 6.19 -7.99 -6.44
C VAL A 16 4.90 -8.59 -6.98
N ARG A 17 4.74 -8.66 -8.30
CA ARG A 17 3.55 -9.24 -8.94
C ARG A 17 3.40 -10.73 -8.64
N TRP A 18 4.50 -11.48 -8.68
CA TRP A 18 4.49 -12.90 -8.31
C TRP A 18 4.12 -13.11 -6.84
N LEU A 19 4.76 -12.39 -5.93
CA LEU A 19 4.52 -12.49 -4.49
C LEU A 19 3.07 -12.12 -4.14
N SER A 20 2.56 -11.00 -4.64
CA SER A 20 1.18 -10.56 -4.38
C SER A 20 0.15 -11.57 -4.90
N THR A 21 0.39 -12.15 -6.09
CA THR A 21 -0.46 -13.21 -6.65
C THR A 21 -0.39 -14.48 -5.81
N TRP A 22 0.82 -14.87 -5.41
CA TRP A 22 1.05 -16.05 -4.58
C TRP A 22 0.42 -15.90 -3.20
N THR A 23 0.51 -14.75 -2.54
CA THR A 23 -0.13 -14.48 -1.24
C THR A 23 -1.64 -14.76 -1.29
N VAL A 24 -2.32 -14.27 -2.32
CA VAL A 24 -3.76 -14.54 -2.51
C VAL A 24 -4.01 -15.99 -2.87
N HIS A 25 -3.18 -16.58 -3.74
CA HIS A 25 -3.32 -17.99 -4.12
C HIS A 25 -3.14 -18.92 -2.91
N ASN A 26 -2.10 -18.71 -2.12
CA ASN A 26 -1.81 -19.43 -0.89
C ASN A 26 -3.00 -19.39 0.07
N ALA A 27 -3.54 -18.19 0.35
CA ALA A 27 -4.66 -18.02 1.27
C ALA A 27 -5.95 -18.75 0.84
N ASN A 28 -6.13 -19.03 -0.46
CA ASN A 28 -7.36 -19.64 -0.99
C ASN A 28 -7.18 -21.11 -1.42
N HIS A 29 -5.96 -21.59 -1.67
CA HIS A 29 -5.73 -22.90 -2.28
C HIS A 29 -4.64 -23.75 -1.63
N LEU A 30 -3.68 -23.15 -0.90
CA LEU A 30 -2.56 -23.90 -0.31
C LEU A 30 -2.64 -24.00 1.20
N ARG A 31 -3.07 -22.92 1.87
CA ARG A 31 -3.27 -22.90 3.32
C ARG A 31 -4.49 -23.75 3.68
N ASP A 32 -4.33 -24.61 4.67
CA ASP A 32 -5.41 -25.43 5.19
C ASP A 32 -6.62 -24.57 5.57
N ASN A 33 -7.79 -25.00 5.11
CA ASN A 33 -9.06 -24.29 5.27
C ASN A 33 -10.11 -25.24 5.84
N THR A 34 -10.24 -25.26 7.17
CA THR A 34 -11.08 -26.22 7.88
C THR A 34 -12.56 -25.90 7.84
N ASP A 35 -12.94 -24.63 7.64
CA ASP A 35 -14.34 -24.19 7.53
C ASP A 35 -14.84 -24.14 6.07
N GLY A 36 -13.94 -24.31 5.09
CA GLY A 36 -14.25 -24.31 3.67
C GLY A 36 -14.64 -22.93 3.11
N LEU A 37 -14.56 -21.86 3.90
CA LEU A 37 -14.94 -20.51 3.48
C LEU A 37 -13.84 -19.88 2.63
N LYS A 38 -14.24 -19.19 1.57
CA LYS A 38 -13.30 -18.46 0.71
C LYS A 38 -12.75 -17.24 1.46
N VAL A 39 -11.43 -17.16 1.59
CA VAL A 39 -10.72 -16.04 2.25
C VAL A 39 -10.76 -14.75 1.41
N GLY A 40 -10.70 -14.89 0.08
CA GLY A 40 -10.77 -13.77 -0.86
C GLY A 40 -9.42 -13.09 -1.12
N GLY A 41 -9.45 -11.87 -1.63
CA GLY A 41 -8.29 -11.10 -2.10
C GLY A 41 -8.42 -10.69 -3.58
N HIS A 42 -7.90 -9.51 -3.94
CA HIS A 42 -8.11 -8.91 -5.27
C HIS A 42 -6.86 -8.94 -6.13
N GLN A 43 -6.65 -10.03 -6.86
CA GLN A 43 -5.46 -10.20 -7.72
C GLN A 43 -5.41 -9.16 -8.84
N ALA A 44 -6.52 -8.94 -9.55
CA ALA A 44 -6.57 -8.01 -10.68
C ALA A 44 -6.26 -6.56 -10.26
N SER A 45 -6.92 -6.07 -9.20
CA SER A 45 -6.66 -4.71 -8.69
C SER A 45 -5.26 -4.56 -8.08
N SER A 46 -4.69 -5.63 -7.51
CA SER A 46 -3.30 -5.60 -7.03
C SER A 46 -2.31 -5.57 -8.19
N ALA A 47 -2.55 -6.37 -9.23
CA ALA A 47 -1.67 -6.48 -10.37
C ALA A 47 -1.59 -5.16 -11.16
N SER A 48 -2.72 -4.46 -11.32
CA SER A 48 -2.80 -3.19 -12.06
C SER A 48 -1.98 -2.05 -11.46
N LEU A 49 -1.62 -2.13 -10.16
CA LEU A 49 -0.79 -1.12 -9.49
C LEU A 49 0.70 -1.50 -9.39
N SER A 50 1.10 -2.67 -9.87
CA SER A 50 2.48 -3.17 -9.70
C SER A 50 3.53 -2.20 -10.23
N THR A 51 3.35 -1.66 -11.43
CA THR A 51 4.35 -0.80 -12.06
C THR A 51 4.52 0.52 -11.30
N ILE A 52 3.42 1.20 -10.97
CA ILE A 52 3.47 2.50 -10.27
C ILE A 52 3.94 2.33 -8.82
N MET A 53 3.49 1.29 -8.12
CA MET A 53 3.94 1.03 -6.75
C MET A 53 5.42 0.65 -6.71
N THR A 54 5.90 -0.16 -7.67
CA THR A 54 7.34 -0.49 -7.77
C THR A 54 8.17 0.78 -7.98
N ALA A 55 7.77 1.65 -8.92
CA ALA A 55 8.48 2.90 -9.15
C ALA A 55 8.46 3.82 -7.93
N LEU A 56 7.30 3.94 -7.26
CA LEU A 56 7.16 4.75 -6.05
C LEU A 56 8.08 4.26 -4.94
N TYR A 57 7.92 3.02 -4.49
CA TYR A 57 8.60 2.52 -3.29
C TYR A 57 10.09 2.25 -3.49
N PHE A 58 10.53 1.85 -4.67
CA PHE A 58 11.95 1.50 -4.89
C PHE A 58 12.79 2.62 -5.51
N SER A 59 12.19 3.72 -5.97
CA SER A 59 12.95 4.77 -6.66
C SER A 59 12.54 6.20 -6.37
N VAL A 60 11.26 6.48 -6.08
CA VAL A 60 10.76 7.86 -6.04
C VAL A 60 10.54 8.38 -4.62
N LEU A 61 10.03 7.56 -3.71
CA LEU A 61 9.66 7.99 -2.36
C LEU A 61 10.90 8.31 -1.52
N ARG A 62 10.77 9.37 -0.72
CA ARG A 62 11.70 9.76 0.34
C ARG A 62 11.12 9.35 1.71
N PRO A 63 11.94 9.26 2.77
CA PRO A 63 11.46 8.87 4.10
C PRO A 63 10.33 9.74 4.68
N GLU A 64 10.23 10.99 4.25
CA GLU A 64 9.20 11.95 4.67
C GLU A 64 7.91 11.86 3.86
N ASP A 65 7.92 11.25 2.66
CA ASP A 65 6.72 11.10 1.85
C ASP A 65 5.77 10.05 2.46
N ARG A 66 4.46 10.19 2.20
CA ARG A 66 3.41 9.32 2.76
C ARG A 66 2.47 8.86 1.66
N VAL A 67 2.05 7.60 1.67
CA VAL A 67 1.24 6.99 0.60
C VAL A 67 -0.04 6.38 1.14
N ALA A 68 -1.19 6.86 0.68
CA ALA A 68 -2.45 6.16 0.83
C ALA A 68 -2.57 5.11 -0.29
N VAL A 69 -2.25 3.87 0.05
CA VAL A 69 -2.34 2.75 -0.89
C VAL A 69 -3.81 2.35 -1.08
N LYS A 70 -4.25 2.21 -2.34
CA LYS A 70 -5.58 1.65 -2.68
C LYS A 70 -5.85 0.37 -1.89
N PRO A 71 -6.98 0.23 -1.16
CA PRO A 71 -7.21 -0.90 -0.25
C PRO A 71 -6.99 -2.26 -0.88
N HIS A 72 -7.57 -2.48 -2.06
CA HIS A 72 -7.51 -3.76 -2.77
C HIS A 72 -6.13 -4.08 -3.37
N ALA A 73 -5.15 -3.17 -3.27
CA ALA A 73 -3.77 -3.39 -3.63
C ALA A 73 -2.88 -3.82 -2.45
N SER A 74 -3.47 -4.08 -1.27
CA SER A 74 -2.74 -4.57 -0.08
C SER A 74 -1.79 -5.74 -0.38
N PRO A 75 -2.15 -6.78 -1.17
CA PRO A 75 -1.20 -7.83 -1.52
C PRO A 75 0.07 -7.32 -2.23
N ASN A 76 -0.06 -6.29 -3.07
CA ASN A 76 1.07 -5.64 -3.73
C ASN A 76 1.95 -4.90 -2.72
N PHE A 77 1.31 -4.12 -1.83
CA PHE A 77 1.98 -3.42 -0.74
C PHE A 77 2.75 -4.38 0.19
N HIS A 78 2.10 -5.42 0.72
CA HIS A 78 2.77 -6.38 1.60
C HIS A 78 3.94 -7.11 0.90
N ALA A 79 3.84 -7.36 -0.41
CA ALA A 79 4.94 -7.91 -1.19
C ALA A 79 6.14 -6.95 -1.29
N ILE A 80 5.88 -5.66 -1.52
CA ILE A 80 6.92 -4.61 -1.50
C ILE A 80 7.57 -4.53 -0.12
N GLN A 81 6.76 -4.46 0.94
CA GLN A 81 7.25 -4.39 2.33
C GLN A 81 8.07 -5.62 2.71
N TYR A 82 7.72 -6.81 2.20
CA TYR A 82 8.50 -8.03 2.38
C TYR A 82 9.87 -7.93 1.69
N LEU A 83 9.93 -7.42 0.46
CA LEU A 83 11.19 -7.21 -0.25
C LEU A 83 12.07 -6.14 0.41
N LEU A 84 11.47 -5.17 1.09
CA LEU A 84 12.16 -4.14 1.88
C LEU A 84 12.54 -4.62 3.30
N GLY A 85 12.18 -5.86 3.68
CA GLY A 85 12.49 -6.43 5.00
C GLY A 85 11.62 -5.91 6.15
N GLN A 86 10.51 -5.24 5.85
CA GLN A 86 9.56 -4.68 6.83
C GLN A 86 8.35 -5.59 7.08
N GLN A 87 8.22 -6.68 6.32
CA GLN A 87 7.16 -7.67 6.44
C GLN A 87 7.75 -9.07 6.43
N THR A 88 7.13 -10.02 7.14
CA THR A 88 7.64 -11.39 7.24
C THR A 88 6.93 -12.35 6.28
N ARG A 89 7.60 -13.46 5.96
CA ARG A 89 7.01 -14.51 5.13
C ARG A 89 5.77 -15.13 5.79
N GLU A 90 5.84 -15.36 7.10
CA GLU A 90 4.76 -15.97 7.89
C GLU A 90 3.48 -15.11 7.84
N LYS A 91 3.63 -13.78 7.83
CA LYS A 91 2.51 -12.84 7.69
C LYS A 91 1.84 -12.92 6.32
N LEU A 92 2.63 -13.09 5.25
CA LEU A 92 2.11 -13.32 3.89
C LEU A 92 1.42 -14.68 3.77
N GLU A 93 2.00 -15.73 4.36
CA GLU A 93 1.37 -17.06 4.42
C GLU A 93 0.04 -17.03 5.21
N THR A 94 -0.01 -16.18 6.22
CA THR A 94 -1.18 -15.98 7.08
C THR A 94 -2.09 -14.85 6.58
N PHE A 95 -1.97 -14.36 5.34
CA PHE A 95 -2.80 -13.28 4.80
C PHE A 95 -4.30 -13.47 5.07
N ARG A 96 -4.95 -12.43 5.61
CA ARG A 96 -6.35 -12.42 6.10
C ARG A 96 -6.69 -13.44 7.19
N GLY A 97 -5.71 -14.15 7.71
CA GLY A 97 -5.82 -15.02 8.88
C GLY A 97 -5.56 -14.24 10.18
N TYR A 98 -5.86 -14.87 11.30
CA TYR A 98 -5.56 -14.32 12.61
C TYR A 98 -4.05 -14.03 12.76
N HIS A 99 -3.72 -12.82 13.21
CA HIS A 99 -2.34 -12.30 13.25
C HIS A 99 -1.58 -12.27 11.92
N GLY A 100 -2.23 -12.48 10.77
CA GLY A 100 -1.59 -12.32 9.47
C GLY A 100 -1.62 -10.89 8.94
N ALA A 101 -1.08 -10.73 7.73
CA ALA A 101 -1.22 -9.48 6.97
C ALA A 101 -2.70 -9.17 6.69
N GLN A 102 -3.10 -7.92 6.85
CA GLN A 102 -4.50 -7.52 6.72
C GLN A 102 -5.00 -7.52 5.27
N SER A 103 -6.32 -7.61 5.12
CA SER A 103 -6.99 -7.51 3.81
C SER A 103 -6.73 -6.20 3.08
N TYR A 104 -6.58 -5.12 3.84
CA TYR A 104 -6.41 -3.73 3.43
C TYR A 104 -5.41 -3.08 4.39
N PRO A 105 -4.57 -2.13 3.94
CA PRO A 105 -3.56 -1.51 4.80
C PRO A 105 -4.17 -0.92 6.07
N SER A 106 -3.62 -1.29 7.22
CA SER A 106 -4.13 -0.87 8.52
C SER A 106 -3.01 -0.52 9.49
N ARG A 107 -2.93 0.76 9.87
CA ARG A 107 -1.92 1.28 10.81
C ARG A 107 -1.89 0.61 12.18
N THR A 108 -3.01 0.03 12.61
CA THR A 108 -3.15 -0.55 13.95
C THR A 108 -3.05 -2.07 13.95
N LYS A 109 -3.12 -2.72 12.78
CA LYS A 109 -3.20 -4.18 12.68
C LYS A 109 -2.09 -4.80 11.85
N ASP A 110 -1.56 -4.05 10.88
CA ASP A 110 -0.36 -4.47 10.16
C ASP A 110 0.90 -4.09 10.93
N VAL A 111 1.97 -4.83 10.65
CA VAL A 111 3.30 -4.61 11.24
C VAL A 111 4.24 -3.86 10.30
N ASP A 112 3.90 -3.79 9.01
CA ASP A 112 4.65 -3.04 8.02
C ASP A 112 4.30 -1.55 8.06
N ASP A 113 5.10 -0.72 7.38
CA ASP A 113 5.03 0.75 7.46
C ASP A 113 3.83 1.33 6.70
N VAL A 114 2.62 1.15 7.25
CA VAL A 114 1.38 1.73 6.72
C VAL A 114 1.27 3.19 7.15
N ASP A 115 1.26 4.10 6.17
CA ASP A 115 1.08 5.53 6.43
C ASP A 115 -0.36 5.90 6.79
N PHE A 116 -1.31 5.33 6.04
CA PHE A 116 -2.74 5.62 6.13
C PHE A 116 -3.56 4.33 6.08
N SER A 117 -4.60 4.22 6.92
CA SER A 117 -5.54 3.10 6.86
C SER A 117 -6.55 3.37 5.76
N THR A 118 -6.63 2.50 4.74
CA THR A 118 -7.41 2.78 3.51
C THR A 118 -8.55 1.80 3.26
N GLY A 119 -8.93 0.98 4.24
CA GLY A 119 -9.98 -0.04 4.09
C GLY A 119 -11.37 0.50 3.68
N SER A 120 -11.65 1.78 3.93
CA SER A 120 -12.82 2.49 3.40
C SER A 120 -12.41 3.27 2.16
N VAL A 121 -13.08 2.98 1.06
CA VAL A 121 -12.90 3.67 -0.23
C VAL A 121 -13.16 5.18 -0.04
N GLY A 122 -12.38 6.01 -0.74
CA GLY A 122 -12.45 7.48 -0.71
C GLY A 122 -11.71 8.13 0.47
N LEU A 123 -11.74 7.53 1.67
CA LEU A 123 -11.12 8.13 2.87
C LEU A 123 -9.60 8.26 2.78
N GLY A 124 -8.92 7.34 2.08
CA GLY A 124 -7.48 7.45 1.86
C GLY A 124 -7.10 8.73 1.12
N VAL A 125 -7.92 9.14 0.15
CA VAL A 125 -7.72 10.37 -0.64
C VAL A 125 -7.92 11.60 0.24
N ALA A 126 -9.07 11.69 0.91
CA ALA A 126 -9.36 12.79 1.83
C ALA A 126 -8.27 12.93 2.91
N GLN A 127 -7.82 11.81 3.48
CA GLN A 127 -6.77 11.83 4.51
C GLN A 127 -5.43 12.38 3.99
N THR A 128 -5.04 12.07 2.75
CA THR A 128 -3.82 12.66 2.15
C THR A 128 -3.94 14.16 1.90
N LEU A 129 -5.11 14.65 1.48
CA LEU A 129 -5.38 16.08 1.29
C LEU A 129 -5.25 16.83 2.62
N PHE A 130 -5.97 16.37 3.66
CA PHE A 130 -5.89 16.99 4.98
C PHE A 130 -4.49 16.88 5.59
N ALA A 131 -3.77 15.77 5.38
CA ALA A 131 -2.39 15.64 5.85
C ALA A 131 -1.46 16.69 5.20
N SER A 132 -1.63 16.95 3.90
CA SER A 132 -0.88 17.98 3.19
C SER A 132 -1.20 19.38 3.73
N LEU A 133 -2.50 19.69 3.89
CA LEU A 133 -2.93 20.98 4.42
C LEU A 133 -2.41 21.23 5.85
N VAL A 134 -2.44 20.21 6.70
CA VAL A 134 -1.93 20.31 8.08
C VAL A 134 -0.41 20.48 8.09
N GLN A 135 0.33 19.80 7.20
CA GLN A 135 1.77 20.01 7.06
C GLN A 135 2.09 21.47 6.73
N ASP A 136 1.41 22.04 5.74
CA ASP A 136 1.61 23.43 5.31
C ASP A 136 1.22 24.41 6.42
N TYR A 137 0.10 24.16 7.11
CA TYR A 137 -0.34 24.96 8.25
C TYR A 137 0.71 24.98 9.37
N VAL A 138 1.19 23.81 9.80
CA VAL A 138 2.21 23.69 10.86
C VAL A 138 3.49 24.43 10.46
N ARG A 139 3.88 24.36 9.19
CA ARG A 139 5.06 25.05 8.68
C ARG A 139 4.89 26.56 8.65
N ALA A 140 3.74 27.05 8.18
CA ALA A 140 3.43 28.48 8.14
C ALA A 140 3.46 29.13 9.53
N HIS A 141 3.09 28.38 10.57
CA HIS A 141 3.16 28.83 11.96
C HIS A 141 4.56 28.69 12.59
N GLY A 142 5.54 28.19 11.84
CA GLY A 142 6.89 27.98 12.32
C GLY A 142 7.04 26.86 13.36
N TRP A 143 6.05 25.98 13.48
CA TRP A 143 6.04 24.87 14.45
C TRP A 143 6.77 23.61 13.95
N GLY A 144 7.10 23.55 12.67
CA GLY A 144 7.76 22.41 12.01
C GLY A 144 9.09 22.73 11.35
N LYS A 145 9.79 23.81 11.75
CA LYS A 145 10.96 24.35 11.02
C LYS A 145 12.10 23.36 10.79
N GLU A 146 12.25 22.37 11.68
CA GLU A 146 13.31 21.36 11.60
C GLU A 146 12.87 20.07 10.90
N ARG A 147 11.60 19.93 10.53
CA ARG A 147 11.07 18.72 9.88
C ARG A 147 11.04 18.91 8.36
N PRO A 148 11.59 17.97 7.56
CA PRO A 148 11.44 18.00 6.11
C PRO A 148 9.98 17.77 5.71
N GLU A 149 9.56 18.40 4.61
CA GLU A 149 8.22 18.21 4.05
C GLU A 149 8.17 16.99 3.13
N GLY A 150 7.14 16.18 3.35
CA GLY A 150 6.78 15.04 2.53
C GLY A 150 5.72 15.37 1.50
N ARG A 151 5.71 14.61 0.41
CA ARG A 151 4.58 14.50 -0.51
C ARG A 151 3.54 13.55 0.08
N MET A 152 2.27 13.94 0.03
CA MET A 152 1.15 13.07 0.35
C MET A 152 0.61 12.50 -0.97
N VAL A 153 0.75 11.19 -1.18
CA VAL A 153 0.40 10.52 -2.44
C VAL A 153 -0.79 9.60 -2.21
N ALA A 154 -1.87 9.77 -2.98
CA ALA A 154 -2.98 8.82 -2.99
C ALA A 154 -2.93 7.96 -4.25
N LEU A 155 -3.01 6.63 -4.07
CA LEU A 155 -3.23 5.68 -5.14
C LEU A 155 -4.72 5.32 -5.15
N VAL A 156 -5.43 5.74 -6.19
CA VAL A 156 -6.90 5.74 -6.20
C VAL A 156 -7.42 4.87 -7.34
N GLY A 157 -8.56 4.20 -7.13
CA GLY A 157 -9.33 3.63 -8.22
C GLY A 157 -10.10 4.69 -9.01
N ASP A 158 -10.39 4.44 -10.28
CA ASP A 158 -11.30 5.27 -11.08
C ASP A 158 -12.71 5.33 -10.46
N ALA A 159 -13.29 4.18 -10.12
CA ALA A 159 -14.60 4.12 -9.46
C ALA A 159 -14.61 4.70 -8.03
N GLU A 160 -13.45 4.79 -7.39
CA GLU A 160 -13.32 5.44 -6.08
C GLU A 160 -13.45 6.96 -6.17
N LEU A 161 -13.26 7.55 -7.36
CA LEU A 161 -13.53 8.96 -7.59
C LEU A 161 -15.02 9.30 -7.49
N ASP A 162 -15.93 8.34 -7.59
CA ASP A 162 -17.37 8.59 -7.44
C ASP A 162 -17.79 8.83 -5.97
N GLU A 163 -16.88 8.60 -5.01
CA GLU A 163 -17.13 8.91 -3.61
C GLU A 163 -17.11 10.43 -3.39
N GLY A 164 -18.21 11.00 -2.88
CA GLY A 164 -18.36 12.45 -2.71
C GLY A 164 -17.26 13.09 -1.86
N ASN A 165 -16.76 12.37 -0.86
CA ASN A 165 -15.67 12.84 0.00
C ASN A 165 -14.35 13.10 -0.75
N VAL A 166 -14.15 12.58 -1.95
CA VAL A 166 -12.96 12.85 -2.76
C VAL A 166 -12.97 14.29 -3.29
N PHE A 167 -14.15 14.83 -3.60
CA PHE A 167 -14.30 16.18 -4.16
C PHE A 167 -14.74 17.23 -3.13
N GLU A 168 -15.25 16.79 -1.98
CA GLU A 168 -15.74 17.66 -0.90
C GLU A 168 -14.69 17.92 0.21
N ALA A 169 -13.56 17.21 0.19
CA ALA A 169 -12.48 17.32 1.18
C ALA A 169 -11.60 18.56 1.02
#